data_AF-A0A2N0HDK2-F1
#
_entry.id   AF-A0A2N0HDK2-F1
#
_cell.length_a   1.000
_cell.length_b   1.000
_cell.length_c   1.000
_cell.angle_alpha   90.00
_cell.angle_beta   90.00
_cell.angle_gamma   90.00
#
_symmetry.space_group_name_H-M   'P 1'
#
loop_
_entity.id
_entity.type
_entity.pdbx_description
1 polymer ?
#
loop_
_entity_poly.entity_id
_entity_poly.type
_entity_poly.pdbx_seq_one_letter_code
_entity_poly.pdbx_strand_id
1 'polypeptide(L)'
;MDNNTTYIDNYVTNRINVEEWIQYHPKPKEGKKALPKNYHYFRKKLYAEKSRSFLLLSLRYDDEEDIFRLRINGSLKKWYLNGNTLEELTKPQYEECYKKIAKKIDVLYEDLLLGRNTKIESGITIRLKIKFNDLLKCFVWYKDFERVEESDTTLYFRGKYYSFILYEKEIEIKSKNRYHKGRFIKADKPIQVTNSYLRFEVKVNSVCGVSFYKEKANTVGKIIQHWDEIIIQIQKFFERIEFINFNEAKVELENMTFSELKKFFMTEGFKTFGIYKIIDLLNKIKTGTNKTKYRNEIFSLLRSHISTNLSLREELLYEFEKKINNLIYNKLNTYSNSNKLLIEDS
;
A
#
# COMPACT_ATOMS: atom_id res chain seq x y z
N MET A 1 -0.15 8.19 3.20
CA MET A 1 -1.17 7.23 3.69
C MET A 1 -2.39 7.30 2.80
N ASP A 2 -3.02 6.16 2.50
CA ASP A 2 -4.08 6.10 1.49
C ASP A 2 -5.44 5.78 2.10
N ASN A 3 -5.54 4.68 2.86
CA ASN A 3 -6.78 4.18 3.43
C ASN A 3 -6.57 3.71 4.86
N ASN A 4 -7.50 4.06 5.75
CA ASN A 4 -7.57 3.50 7.10
C ASN A 4 -8.97 2.96 7.37
N THR A 5 -9.05 1.92 8.21
CA THR A 5 -10.31 1.55 8.86
C THR A 5 -10.27 2.05 10.30
N THR A 6 -10.96 3.16 10.54
CA THR A 6 -11.02 3.84 11.84
C THR A 6 -12.34 3.52 12.54
N TYR A 7 -12.27 3.22 13.83
CA TYR A 7 -13.42 3.04 14.72
C TYR A 7 -13.42 4.12 15.80
N ILE A 8 -14.55 4.74 16.03
CA ILE A 8 -14.77 5.67 17.14
C ILE A 8 -15.80 5.00 18.04
N ASP A 9 -15.43 4.79 19.29
CA ASP A 9 -16.33 4.27 20.32
C ASP A 9 -17.01 5.47 21.02
N ASN A 10 -18.24 5.28 21.52
CA ASN A 10 -19.05 6.32 22.15
C ASN A 10 -19.35 7.53 21.23
N TYR A 11 -19.59 7.26 19.95
CA TYR A 11 -19.96 8.29 18.98
C TYR A 11 -21.38 8.83 19.26
N VAL A 12 -21.50 9.92 20.02
CA VAL A 12 -22.81 10.50 20.33
C VAL A 12 -23.35 11.21 19.10
N THR A 13 -24.31 10.60 18.40
CA THR A 13 -25.17 11.38 17.51
C THR A 13 -26.19 12.08 18.40
N ASN A 14 -26.24 13.42 18.36
CA ASN A 14 -27.51 14.08 18.67
C ASN A 14 -28.56 13.39 17.79
N ARG A 15 -29.63 12.84 18.40
CA ARG A 15 -30.63 11.96 17.75
C ARG A 15 -31.18 12.51 16.40
N ILE A 16 -31.02 13.82 16.19
CA ILE A 16 -31.44 14.61 15.03
C ILE A 16 -30.72 14.22 13.71
N ASN A 17 -29.48 13.70 13.74
CA ASN A 17 -28.71 13.43 12.50
C ASN A 17 -28.77 11.98 11.99
N VAL A 18 -29.50 11.08 12.66
CA VAL A 18 -29.62 9.66 12.25
C VAL A 18 -30.59 9.47 11.07
N GLU A 19 -31.52 10.41 10.85
CA GLU A 19 -32.51 10.32 9.75
C GLU A 19 -31.87 10.28 8.35
N GLU A 20 -30.69 10.88 8.17
CA GLU A 20 -29.94 10.81 6.91
C GLU A 20 -29.20 9.47 6.71
N TRP A 21 -29.24 8.58 7.70
CA TRP A 21 -28.58 7.28 7.63
C TRP A 21 -29.56 6.20 7.21
N ILE A 22 -29.08 5.33 6.33
CA ILE A 22 -29.89 4.20 5.85
C ILE A 22 -29.70 3.05 6.85
N GLN A 23 -30.76 2.68 7.56
CA GLN A 23 -30.78 1.47 8.37
C GLN A 23 -30.61 0.23 7.48
N TYR A 24 -29.86 -0.76 7.95
CA TYR A 24 -29.70 -2.03 7.25
C TYR A 24 -29.51 -3.17 8.23
N HIS A 25 -29.81 -4.39 7.80
CA HIS A 25 -29.51 -5.60 8.57
C HIS A 25 -28.36 -6.34 7.89
N PRO A 26 -27.16 -6.40 8.51
CA PRO A 26 -26.04 -7.09 7.89
C PRO A 26 -26.33 -8.59 7.86
N LYS A 27 -26.09 -9.23 6.72
CA LYS A 27 -26.17 -10.70 6.64
C LYS A 27 -24.98 -11.31 7.40
N PRO A 28 -25.19 -12.35 8.22
CA PRO A 28 -24.08 -13.11 8.78
C PRO A 28 -23.18 -13.60 7.64
N LYS A 29 -21.86 -13.56 7.85
CA LYS A 29 -20.95 -14.26 6.93
C LYS A 29 -21.15 -15.77 7.11
N GLU A 30 -21.05 -16.51 6.01
CA GLU A 30 -21.12 -17.96 6.02
C GLU A 30 -20.15 -18.55 7.08
N GLY A 31 -20.64 -19.49 7.89
CA GLY A 31 -19.89 -20.08 9.00
C GLY A 31 -19.68 -19.17 10.23
N LYS A 32 -20.31 -18.00 10.32
CA LYS A 32 -20.26 -17.14 11.51
C LYS A 32 -21.58 -17.11 12.28
N LYS A 33 -21.49 -16.90 13.59
CA LYS A 33 -22.64 -16.73 14.49
C LYS A 33 -23.57 -15.63 13.96
N ALA A 34 -24.86 -15.81 14.18
CA ALA A 34 -25.87 -14.79 13.94
C ALA A 34 -25.51 -13.49 14.67
N LEU A 35 -25.90 -12.35 14.09
CA LEU A 35 -25.67 -11.06 14.74
C LEU A 35 -26.56 -10.93 15.98
N PRO A 36 -26.09 -10.25 17.04
CA PRO A 36 -26.91 -9.95 18.21
C PRO A 36 -28.16 -9.16 17.81
N LYS A 37 -29.31 -9.49 18.43
CA LYS A 37 -30.62 -8.87 18.10
C LYS A 37 -30.73 -7.42 18.57
N ASN A 38 -29.95 -7.05 19.59
CA ASN A 38 -29.87 -5.72 20.22
C ASN A 38 -29.02 -4.71 19.43
N TYR A 39 -28.55 -5.06 18.24
CA TYR A 39 -27.71 -4.18 17.43
C TYR A 39 -28.49 -3.57 16.28
N HIS A 40 -28.46 -2.24 16.20
CA HIS A 40 -28.98 -1.48 15.06
C HIS A 40 -27.83 -0.98 14.21
N TYR A 41 -27.95 -1.14 12.89
CA TYR A 41 -26.90 -0.76 11.96
C TYR A 41 -27.39 0.27 10.96
N PHE A 42 -26.58 1.30 10.78
CA PHE A 42 -26.86 2.41 9.88
C PHE A 42 -25.65 2.67 8.99
N ARG A 43 -25.88 3.22 7.80
CA ARG A 43 -24.80 3.60 6.88
C ARG A 43 -25.07 4.92 6.20
N LYS A 44 -24.00 5.68 5.98
CA LYS A 44 -24.00 6.94 5.22
C LYS A 44 -22.79 6.98 4.30
N LYS A 45 -22.96 7.54 3.10
CA LYS A 45 -21.85 7.81 2.18
C LYS A 45 -21.47 9.27 2.30
N LEU A 46 -20.21 9.52 2.63
CA LEU A 46 -19.63 10.84 2.66
C LEU A 46 -18.93 11.11 1.33
N TYR A 47 -19.62 11.76 0.38
CA TYR A 47 -19.05 12.04 -0.94
C TYR A 47 -17.98 13.13 -0.88
N ALA A 48 -17.00 13.02 -1.79
CA ALA A 48 -16.05 14.08 -2.10
C ALA A 48 -16.76 15.28 -2.75
N GLU A 49 -16.17 16.47 -2.67
CA GLU A 49 -16.78 17.69 -3.19
C GLU A 49 -16.94 17.66 -4.71
N LYS A 50 -15.94 17.14 -5.44
CA LYS A 50 -15.88 17.23 -6.91
C LYS A 50 -15.85 15.86 -7.61
N SER A 51 -16.09 14.76 -6.88
CA SER A 51 -16.11 13.44 -7.50
C SER A 51 -17.02 12.44 -6.82
N ARG A 52 -17.18 11.28 -7.46
CA ARG A 52 -17.96 10.15 -6.94
C ARG A 52 -17.22 9.33 -5.88
N SER A 53 -15.98 9.70 -5.54
CA SER A 53 -15.28 9.09 -4.40
C SER A 53 -16.07 9.36 -3.12
N PHE A 54 -16.15 8.37 -2.24
CA PHE A 54 -16.82 8.53 -0.95
C PHE A 54 -16.11 7.74 0.15
N LEU A 55 -16.28 8.19 1.39
CA LEU A 55 -16.05 7.37 2.56
C LEU A 55 -17.36 6.72 2.98
N LEU A 56 -17.31 5.42 3.29
CA LEU A 56 -18.44 4.70 3.85
C LEU A 56 -18.39 4.82 5.37
N LEU A 57 -19.38 5.49 5.92
CA LEU A 57 -19.64 5.57 7.34
C LEU A 57 -20.60 4.44 7.71
N SER A 58 -20.25 3.65 8.71
CA SER A 58 -21.10 2.58 9.24
C SER A 58 -21.23 2.78 10.74
N LEU A 59 -22.44 3.10 11.18
CA LEU A 59 -22.77 3.31 12.58
C LEU A 59 -23.43 2.04 13.12
N ARG A 60 -23.05 1.63 14.31
CA ARG A 60 -23.70 0.55 15.04
C ARG A 60 -24.13 1.09 16.40
N TYR A 61 -25.40 0.95 16.74
CA TYR A 61 -25.94 1.19 18.07
C TYR A 61 -26.11 -0.13 18.80
N ASP A 62 -25.77 -0.12 20.08
CA ASP A 62 -25.86 -1.25 21.01
C ASP A 62 -26.89 -0.90 22.09
N ASP A 63 -28.07 -1.52 22.04
CA ASP A 63 -29.18 -1.18 22.97
C ASP A 63 -28.87 -1.50 24.43
N GLU A 64 -28.02 -2.51 24.68
CA GLU A 64 -27.72 -2.97 26.04
C GLU A 64 -26.76 -2.01 26.75
N GLU A 65 -25.76 -1.54 26.02
CA GLU A 65 -24.72 -0.65 26.54
C GLU A 65 -25.05 0.84 26.34
N ASP A 66 -26.09 1.15 25.55
CA ASP A 66 -26.43 2.50 25.06
C ASP A 66 -25.24 3.20 24.37
N ILE A 67 -24.48 2.44 23.57
CA ILE A 67 -23.26 2.92 22.90
C ILE A 67 -23.38 2.87 21.39
N PHE A 68 -22.99 3.98 20.76
CA PHE A 68 -22.76 4.08 19.34
C PHE A 68 -21.28 3.84 18.98
N ARG A 69 -21.04 3.06 17.93
CA ARG A 69 -19.70 2.85 17.35
C ARG A 69 -19.72 3.23 15.88
N LEU A 70 -18.95 4.25 15.54
CA LEU A 70 -18.79 4.70 14.16
C LEU A 70 -17.57 4.03 13.53
N ARG A 71 -17.76 3.45 12.34
CA ARG A 71 -16.68 2.95 11.50
C ARG A 71 -16.57 3.78 10.23
N ILE A 72 -15.38 4.29 9.96
CA ILE A 72 -15.05 5.01 8.73
C ILE A 72 -14.22 4.08 7.84
N ASN A 73 -14.70 3.83 6.62
CA ASN A 73 -13.97 3.05 5.62
C ASN A 73 -13.83 3.81 4.30
N GLY A 74 -12.68 3.64 3.66
CA GLY A 74 -12.45 4.15 2.31
C GLY A 74 -11.06 4.76 2.19
N SER A 75 -10.82 5.36 1.03
CA SER A 75 -9.58 6.06 0.77
C SER A 75 -9.70 7.52 1.08
N LEU A 76 -9.02 7.97 2.14
CA LEU A 76 -8.90 9.39 2.47
C LEU A 76 -8.25 10.12 1.31
N LYS A 77 -7.22 9.52 0.70
CA LYS A 77 -6.56 10.11 -0.48
C LYS A 77 -7.53 10.32 -1.64
N LYS A 78 -8.27 9.29 -2.06
CA LYS A 78 -9.20 9.42 -3.20
C LYS A 78 -10.39 10.31 -2.88
N TRP A 79 -10.81 10.36 -1.62
CA TRP A 79 -11.88 11.23 -1.16
C TRP A 79 -11.43 12.70 -1.18
N TYR A 80 -10.25 13.00 -0.66
CA TYR A 80 -9.71 14.35 -0.57
C TYR A 80 -9.23 14.90 -1.93
N LEU A 81 -8.50 14.08 -2.70
CA LEU A 81 -7.95 14.44 -4.01
C LEU A 81 -8.90 14.12 -5.17
N ASN A 82 -10.19 13.90 -4.87
CA ASN A 82 -11.26 13.72 -5.85
C ASN A 82 -11.06 12.57 -6.87
N GLY A 83 -10.25 11.55 -6.60
CA GLY A 83 -10.15 10.39 -7.49
C GLY A 83 -8.85 9.59 -7.39
N ASN A 84 -8.58 8.78 -8.42
CA ASN A 84 -7.32 8.07 -8.55
C ASN A 84 -6.27 9.03 -9.11
N THR A 85 -5.26 9.35 -8.30
CA THR A 85 -4.14 10.24 -8.66
C THR A 85 -2.80 9.61 -8.29
N LEU A 86 -1.73 10.12 -8.92
CA LEU A 86 -0.32 9.84 -8.58
C LEU A 86 0.15 10.68 -7.39
N GLU A 87 -0.59 11.74 -7.03
CA GLU A 87 -0.33 12.53 -5.84
C GLU A 87 -0.48 11.68 -4.58
N GLU A 88 0.32 12.02 -3.57
CA GLU A 88 0.27 11.40 -2.25
C GLU A 88 -0.28 12.41 -1.25
N LEU A 89 -1.06 11.92 -0.29
CA LEU A 89 -1.61 12.75 0.76
C LEU A 89 -0.49 13.20 1.71
N THR A 90 -0.34 14.51 1.92
CA THR A 90 0.61 15.08 2.89
C THR A 90 0.03 15.03 4.31
N LYS A 91 0.88 15.22 5.34
CA LYS A 91 0.41 15.30 6.73
C LYS A 91 -0.65 16.39 6.94
N PRO A 92 -0.46 17.65 6.50
CA PRO A 92 -1.49 18.68 6.63
C PRO A 92 -2.79 18.31 5.93
N GLN A 93 -2.73 17.70 4.73
CA GLN A 93 -3.92 17.25 4.03
C GLN A 93 -4.63 16.09 4.76
N TYR A 94 -3.88 15.19 5.39
CA TYR A 94 -4.43 14.12 6.21
C TYR A 94 -5.16 14.67 7.45
N GLU A 95 -4.56 15.62 8.17
CA GLU A 95 -5.22 16.33 9.28
C GLU A 95 -6.50 17.04 8.81
N GLU A 96 -6.42 17.75 7.67
CA GLU A 96 -7.55 18.44 7.07
C GLU A 96 -8.68 17.47 6.67
N CYS A 97 -8.36 16.26 6.21
CA CYS A 97 -9.36 15.23 5.95
C CYS A 97 -10.21 14.97 7.20
N TYR A 98 -9.57 14.76 8.35
CA TYR A 98 -10.29 14.47 9.59
C TYR A 98 -11.05 15.68 10.12
N LYS A 99 -10.52 16.91 9.98
CA LYS A 99 -11.28 18.13 10.29
C LYS A 99 -12.54 18.27 9.43
N LYS A 100 -12.43 18.03 8.13
CA LYS A 100 -13.59 18.01 7.22
C LYS A 100 -14.59 16.91 7.54
N ILE A 101 -14.11 15.73 7.92
CA ILE A 101 -14.97 14.63 8.37
C ILE A 101 -15.72 15.03 9.64
N ALA A 102 -15.01 15.53 10.67
CA ALA A 102 -15.60 16.00 11.93
C ALA A 102 -16.75 16.97 11.67
N LYS A 103 -16.49 18.03 10.88
CA LYS A 103 -17.50 19.03 10.52
C LYS A 103 -18.69 18.43 9.79
N LYS A 104 -18.48 17.47 8.88
CA LYS A 104 -19.57 16.88 8.08
C LYS A 104 -20.43 15.86 8.84
N ILE A 105 -19.91 15.30 9.93
CA ILE A 105 -20.64 14.33 10.77
C ILE A 105 -20.98 14.90 12.15
N ASP A 106 -20.74 16.19 12.34
CA ASP A 106 -21.03 16.97 13.54
C ASP A 106 -20.41 16.38 14.82
N VAL A 107 -19.09 16.15 14.79
CA VAL A 107 -18.33 15.73 15.98
C VAL A 107 -17.09 16.56 16.18
N LEU A 108 -16.59 16.55 17.43
CA LEU A 108 -15.32 17.17 17.77
C LEU A 108 -14.18 16.47 17.03
N TYR A 109 -13.22 17.27 16.58
CA TYR A 109 -12.04 16.76 15.89
C TYR A 109 -11.21 15.88 16.83
N GLU A 110 -11.16 16.25 18.10
CA GLU A 110 -10.46 15.56 19.18
C GLU A 110 -10.98 14.12 19.36
N ASP A 111 -12.29 13.89 19.23
CA ASP A 111 -12.88 12.55 19.29
C ASP A 111 -12.45 11.67 18.11
N LEU A 112 -12.31 12.27 16.92
CA LEU A 112 -11.77 11.54 15.76
C LEU A 112 -10.31 11.13 15.97
N LEU A 113 -9.52 11.94 16.69
CA LEU A 113 -8.12 11.62 16.98
C LEU A 113 -7.99 10.38 17.87
N LEU A 114 -8.96 10.15 18.76
CA LEU A 114 -9.04 8.94 19.60
C LEU A 114 -9.47 7.70 18.81
N GLY A 115 -10.01 7.88 17.60
CA GLY A 115 -10.48 6.81 16.72
C GLY A 115 -9.39 5.75 16.48
N ARG A 116 -9.70 4.49 16.79
CA ARG A 116 -8.81 3.35 16.70
C ARG A 116 -8.68 2.84 15.27
N ASN A 117 -7.45 2.69 14.79
CA ASN A 117 -7.17 2.08 13.50
C ASN A 117 -7.00 0.57 13.65
N THR A 118 -7.74 -0.18 12.85
CA THR A 118 -7.61 -1.65 12.78
C THR A 118 -6.85 -2.12 11.55
N LYS A 119 -6.90 -1.31 10.49
CA LYS A 119 -6.25 -1.54 9.21
C LYS A 119 -5.68 -0.24 8.68
N ILE A 120 -4.54 -0.33 8.04
CA ILE A 120 -3.81 0.80 7.46
C ILE A 120 -3.26 0.36 6.10
N GLU A 121 -3.47 1.19 5.08
CA GLU A 121 -2.83 1.08 3.77
C GLU A 121 -2.02 2.35 3.53
N SER A 122 -0.73 2.16 3.31
CA SER A 122 0.21 3.24 3.06
C SER A 122 1.12 2.87 1.90
N GLY A 123 1.07 3.65 0.83
CA GLY A 123 1.95 3.45 -0.32
C GLY A 123 2.74 4.69 -0.72
N ILE A 124 3.81 4.43 -1.46
CA ILE A 124 4.71 5.42 -2.03
C ILE A 124 4.87 5.08 -3.51
N THR A 125 4.69 6.08 -4.36
CA THR A 125 4.86 5.98 -5.80
C THR A 125 6.14 6.70 -6.22
N ILE A 126 7.05 6.00 -6.89
CA ILE A 126 8.29 6.53 -7.46
C ILE A 126 8.22 6.51 -8.99
N ARG A 127 8.88 7.46 -9.64
CA ARG A 127 8.98 7.53 -11.10
C ARG A 127 10.33 6.94 -11.51
N LEU A 128 10.30 6.02 -12.45
CA LEU A 128 11.47 5.31 -12.97
C LEU A 128 11.61 5.55 -14.47
N LYS A 129 12.86 5.57 -14.95
CA LYS A 129 13.16 5.67 -16.40
C LYS A 129 13.25 4.29 -17.08
N ILE A 130 13.09 3.22 -16.31
CA ILE A 130 13.20 1.82 -16.76
C ILE A 130 11.84 1.20 -17.12
N LYS A 131 11.87 0.15 -17.95
CA LYS A 131 10.68 -0.67 -18.27
C LYS A 131 10.23 -1.49 -17.05
N PHE A 132 8.92 -1.53 -16.82
CA PHE A 132 8.35 -2.02 -15.56
C PHE A 132 8.26 -3.56 -15.44
N ASN A 133 7.95 -4.28 -16.51
CA ASN A 133 7.63 -5.71 -16.42
C ASN A 133 8.82 -6.56 -15.93
N ASP A 134 10.03 -6.20 -16.32
CA ASP A 134 11.24 -6.92 -15.92
C ASP A 134 11.67 -6.58 -14.49
N LEU A 135 11.27 -5.40 -13.98
CA LEU A 135 11.60 -4.93 -12.65
C LEU A 135 10.93 -5.78 -11.55
N LEU A 136 9.65 -6.16 -11.71
CA LEU A 136 8.93 -6.91 -10.67
C LEU A 136 9.53 -8.29 -10.41
N LYS A 137 10.10 -8.92 -11.44
CA LYS A 137 10.75 -10.23 -11.32
C LYS A 137 12.00 -10.16 -10.43
N CYS A 138 12.65 -9.00 -10.36
CA CYS A 138 13.85 -8.79 -9.56
C CYS A 138 13.57 -8.72 -8.06
N PHE A 139 12.32 -8.53 -7.61
CA PHE A 139 11.94 -8.65 -6.19
C PHE A 139 11.64 -10.11 -5.87
N VAL A 140 12.52 -10.77 -5.10
CA VAL A 140 12.55 -12.25 -5.05
C VAL A 140 12.05 -12.83 -3.74
N TRP A 141 12.27 -12.15 -2.61
CA TRP A 141 12.01 -12.74 -1.30
C TRP A 141 11.85 -11.71 -0.18
N TYR A 142 11.02 -12.05 0.81
CA TYR A 142 10.93 -11.32 2.08
C TYR A 142 10.46 -12.26 3.20
N LYS A 143 11.36 -12.63 4.12
CA LYS A 143 11.03 -13.42 5.32
C LYS A 143 10.17 -14.68 5.02
N ASP A 144 9.05 -14.81 5.69
CA ASP A 144 8.06 -15.87 5.59
C ASP A 144 6.88 -15.51 4.67
N PHE A 145 7.00 -14.43 3.89
CA PHE A 145 5.91 -13.96 3.04
C PHE A 145 5.80 -14.83 1.80
N GLU A 146 4.56 -15.14 1.42
CA GLU A 146 4.25 -15.77 0.15
C GLU A 146 4.37 -14.74 -0.97
N ARG A 147 5.20 -15.03 -1.98
CA ARG A 147 5.35 -14.18 -3.17
C ARG A 147 4.34 -14.63 -4.23
N VAL A 148 3.45 -13.73 -4.65
CA VAL A 148 2.40 -14.03 -5.64
C VAL A 148 2.44 -13.00 -6.76
N GLU A 149 2.73 -13.46 -7.99
CA GLU A 149 2.57 -12.67 -9.20
C GLU A 149 1.09 -12.72 -9.60
N GLU A 150 0.36 -11.62 -9.37
CA GLU A 150 -1.06 -11.53 -9.73
C GLU A 150 -1.22 -11.19 -11.22
N SER A 151 -0.28 -10.41 -11.77
CA SER A 151 -0.19 -10.08 -13.19
C SER A 151 1.23 -9.63 -13.53
N ASP A 152 1.51 -9.43 -14.82
CA ASP A 152 2.79 -8.86 -15.30
C ASP A 152 3.08 -7.44 -14.75
N THR A 153 2.10 -6.80 -14.13
CA THR A 153 2.18 -5.43 -13.61
C THR A 153 1.92 -5.35 -12.10
N THR A 154 1.70 -6.48 -11.42
CA THR A 154 1.37 -6.51 -9.98
C THR A 154 1.97 -7.73 -9.28
N LEU A 155 2.76 -7.46 -8.25
CA LEU A 155 3.39 -8.44 -7.38
C LEU A 155 2.95 -8.24 -5.94
N TYR A 156 2.60 -9.33 -5.26
CA TYR A 156 2.30 -9.36 -3.84
C TYR A 156 3.38 -10.11 -3.06
N PHE A 157 3.66 -9.60 -1.86
CA PHE A 157 4.24 -10.39 -0.78
C PHE A 157 3.20 -10.48 0.34
N ARG A 158 2.60 -11.65 0.55
CA ARG A 158 1.50 -11.88 1.50
C ARG A 158 2.04 -12.44 2.81
N GLY A 159 1.90 -11.66 3.88
CA GLY A 159 2.16 -12.10 5.25
C GLY A 159 0.88 -12.21 6.06
N LYS A 160 0.99 -12.77 7.27
CA LYS A 160 -0.15 -13.03 8.16
C LYS A 160 -0.89 -11.75 8.60
N TYR A 161 -0.16 -10.72 9.00
CA TYR A 161 -0.73 -9.48 9.56
C TYR A 161 -0.63 -8.29 8.62
N TYR A 162 0.30 -8.33 7.68
CA TYR A 162 0.50 -7.30 6.67
C TYR A 162 1.02 -7.91 5.37
N SER A 163 0.83 -7.20 4.27
CA SER A 163 1.30 -7.58 2.94
C SER A 163 1.93 -6.39 2.24
N PHE A 164 2.82 -6.67 1.30
CA PHE A 164 3.33 -5.68 0.35
C PHE A 164 2.70 -5.88 -1.02
N ILE A 165 2.51 -4.78 -1.73
CA ILE A 165 2.04 -4.75 -3.11
C ILE A 165 2.99 -3.87 -3.91
N LEU A 166 3.57 -4.41 -4.97
CA LEU A 166 4.37 -3.67 -5.94
C LEU A 166 3.64 -3.69 -7.27
N TYR A 167 3.32 -2.54 -7.84
CA TYR A 167 2.57 -2.51 -9.09
C TYR A 167 2.78 -1.25 -9.91
N GLU A 168 2.43 -1.35 -11.20
CA GLU A 168 2.52 -0.22 -12.12
C GLU A 168 1.31 0.70 -11.90
N LYS A 169 1.55 1.87 -11.30
CA LYS A 169 0.46 2.73 -10.84
C LYS A 169 -0.31 3.37 -11.98
N GLU A 170 0.36 3.79 -13.04
CA GLU A 170 -0.30 4.45 -14.16
C GLU A 170 -1.21 3.46 -14.92
N ILE A 171 -0.75 2.22 -15.11
CA ILE A 171 -1.58 1.14 -15.68
C ILE A 171 -2.81 0.87 -14.78
N GLU A 172 -2.64 0.81 -13.47
CA GLU A 172 -3.75 0.64 -12.52
C GLU A 172 -4.77 1.77 -12.62
N ILE A 173 -4.33 3.03 -12.62
CA ILE A 173 -5.21 4.20 -12.76
C ILE A 173 -5.95 4.16 -14.11
N LYS A 174 -5.23 3.94 -15.21
CA LYS A 174 -5.82 3.84 -16.56
C LYS A 174 -6.82 2.70 -16.64
N SER A 175 -6.55 1.55 -16.02
CA SER A 175 -7.50 0.42 -16.02
C SER A 175 -8.80 0.77 -15.31
N LYS A 176 -8.74 1.48 -14.18
CA LYS A 176 -9.92 1.86 -13.39
C LYS A 176 -10.70 3.02 -14.00
N ASN A 177 -10.02 3.96 -14.65
CA ASN A 177 -10.67 5.05 -15.38
C ASN A 177 -11.31 4.58 -16.69
N ARG A 178 -10.86 3.46 -17.27
CA ARG A 178 -11.44 2.82 -18.46
C ARG A 178 -12.80 2.12 -18.22
N TYR A 179 -13.23 1.98 -16.96
CA TYR A 179 -14.57 1.52 -16.59
C TYR A 179 -15.45 2.73 -16.25
N HIS A 180 -16.08 3.33 -17.26
CA HIS A 180 -17.10 4.37 -17.06
C HIS A 180 -18.48 3.79 -17.38
N LYS A 181 -19.43 3.88 -16.42
CA LYS A 181 -20.81 3.36 -16.56
C LYS A 181 -20.92 1.90 -17.02
N GLY A 182 -20.04 1.01 -16.52
CA GLY A 182 -20.11 -0.43 -16.84
C GLY A 182 -19.67 -0.80 -18.26
N ARG A 183 -19.11 0.14 -19.04
CA ARG A 183 -18.55 -0.11 -20.37
C ARG A 183 -17.03 0.06 -20.35
N PHE A 184 -16.33 -0.90 -20.95
CA PHE A 184 -14.89 -0.84 -21.18
C PHE A 184 -14.61 0.14 -22.31
N ILE A 185 -13.96 1.26 -22.00
CA ILE A 185 -13.47 2.18 -23.02
C ILE A 185 -12.09 1.67 -23.44
N LYS A 186 -11.99 1.08 -24.65
CA LYS A 186 -10.69 0.78 -25.27
C LYS A 186 -9.98 2.11 -25.47
N ALA A 187 -8.88 2.33 -24.73
CA ALA A 187 -7.91 3.34 -25.10
C ALA A 187 -7.01 2.75 -26.17
N ASP A 188 -6.72 3.56 -27.20
CA ASP A 188 -5.73 3.29 -28.22
C ASP A 188 -4.38 2.89 -27.61
N LYS A 189 -3.60 2.17 -28.43
CA LYS A 189 -2.29 1.55 -28.16
C LYS A 189 -1.49 2.18 -27.00
N PRO A 190 -0.78 1.38 -26.20
CA PRO A 190 0.10 1.94 -25.18
C PRO A 190 1.08 2.90 -25.85
N ILE A 191 0.89 4.21 -25.62
CA ILE A 191 1.89 5.24 -25.85
C ILE A 191 3.18 4.69 -25.25
N GLN A 192 4.28 4.69 -26.00
CA GLN A 192 5.61 4.34 -25.49
C GLN A 192 5.84 5.13 -24.20
N VAL A 193 5.58 4.51 -23.06
CA VAL A 193 5.70 5.19 -21.78
C VAL A 193 7.20 5.24 -21.50
N THR A 194 7.79 6.42 -21.68
CA THR A 194 9.21 6.66 -21.43
C THR A 194 9.55 6.60 -19.93
N ASN A 195 8.54 6.51 -19.07
CA ASN A 195 8.68 6.42 -17.63
C ASN A 195 7.71 5.36 -17.07
N SER A 196 8.08 4.69 -15.99
CA SER A 196 7.18 3.83 -15.22
C SER A 196 6.98 4.37 -13.80
N TYR A 197 5.87 4.03 -13.15
CA TYR A 197 5.47 4.53 -11.83
C TYR A 197 5.31 3.39 -10.84
N LEU A 198 6.44 2.89 -10.32
CA LEU A 198 6.42 1.86 -9.29
C LEU A 198 5.75 2.38 -8.04
N ARG A 199 4.64 1.73 -7.65
CA ARG A 199 4.05 1.92 -6.34
C ARG A 199 4.37 0.75 -5.44
N PHE A 200 4.96 1.06 -4.30
CA PHE A 200 5.12 0.15 -3.18
C PHE A 200 4.06 0.46 -2.13
N GLU A 201 3.22 -0.50 -1.78
CA GLU A 201 2.15 -0.34 -0.80
C GLU A 201 2.28 -1.37 0.33
N VAL A 202 2.24 -0.88 1.57
CA VAL A 202 2.16 -1.69 2.78
C VAL A 202 0.71 -1.71 3.23
N LYS A 203 0.12 -2.90 3.24
CA LYS A 203 -1.24 -3.16 3.68
C LYS A 203 -1.24 -3.91 5.00
N VAL A 204 -1.51 -3.20 6.08
CA VAL A 204 -1.64 -3.75 7.43
C VAL A 204 -3.08 -4.19 7.65
N ASN A 205 -3.29 -5.51 7.68
CA ASN A 205 -4.61 -6.12 7.87
C ASN A 205 -5.01 -6.22 9.36
N SER A 206 -4.03 -6.17 10.26
CA SER A 206 -4.22 -6.11 11.71
C SER A 206 -3.14 -5.23 12.35
N VAL A 207 -3.52 -4.01 12.73
CA VAL A 207 -2.60 -3.06 13.40
C VAL A 207 -2.01 -3.64 14.68
N CYS A 208 -2.83 -4.33 15.49
CA CYS A 208 -2.36 -4.99 16.71
C CYS A 208 -1.38 -6.14 16.45
N GLY A 209 -1.40 -6.73 15.24
CA GLY A 209 -0.51 -7.82 14.85
C GLY A 209 0.88 -7.35 14.39
N VAL A 210 1.12 -6.03 14.29
CA VAL A 210 2.40 -5.47 13.87
C VAL A 210 2.87 -4.45 14.90
N SER A 211 3.91 -4.80 15.68
CA SER A 211 4.37 -4.03 16.85
C SER A 211 4.52 -2.53 16.57
N PHE A 212 5.19 -2.17 15.47
CA PHE A 212 5.38 -0.79 15.07
C PHE A 212 4.05 -0.03 14.93
N TYR A 213 3.08 -0.57 14.18
CA TYR A 213 1.80 0.10 13.95
C TYR A 213 0.91 0.07 15.20
N LYS A 214 1.00 -0.98 16.04
CA LYS A 214 0.32 -1.02 17.34
C LYS A 214 0.75 0.14 18.22
N GLU A 215 2.04 0.46 18.24
CA GLU A 215 2.59 1.54 19.05
C GLU A 215 2.34 2.92 18.43
N LYS A 216 2.62 3.06 17.13
CA LYS A 216 2.74 4.36 16.44
C LYS A 216 1.54 4.76 15.60
N ALA A 217 0.56 3.88 15.38
CA ALA A 217 -0.53 4.13 14.44
C ALA A 217 -1.89 3.55 14.84
N ASN A 218 -2.03 3.07 16.09
CA ASN A 218 -3.28 2.45 16.55
C ASN A 218 -4.43 3.43 16.77
N THR A 219 -4.19 4.74 16.76
CA THR A 219 -5.21 5.79 16.70
C THR A 219 -4.91 6.79 15.59
N VAL A 220 -5.91 7.58 15.17
CA VAL A 220 -5.74 8.66 14.18
C VAL A 220 -4.74 9.70 14.68
N GLY A 221 -4.84 10.11 15.93
CA GLY A 221 -3.91 11.06 16.55
C GLY A 221 -2.46 10.56 16.51
N LYS A 222 -2.23 9.27 16.76
CA LYS A 222 -0.89 8.67 16.67
C LYS A 222 -0.34 8.64 15.26
N ILE A 223 -1.18 8.41 14.24
CA ILE A 223 -0.75 8.51 12.83
C ILE A 223 -0.23 9.92 12.54
N ILE A 224 -0.93 10.95 13.01
CA ILE A 224 -0.54 12.36 12.83
C ILE A 224 0.76 12.67 13.59
N GLN A 225 0.85 12.21 14.84
CA GLN A 225 2.02 12.40 15.70
C GLN A 225 3.28 11.73 15.14
N HIS A 226 3.16 10.50 14.65
CA HIS A 226 4.27 9.65 14.18
C HIS A 226 4.35 9.56 12.65
N TRP A 227 3.82 10.55 11.94
CA TRP A 227 3.71 10.55 10.48
C TRP A 227 5.04 10.23 9.77
N ASP A 228 6.11 10.94 10.15
CA ASP A 228 7.43 10.79 9.54
C ASP A 228 8.03 9.41 9.86
N GLU A 229 7.85 8.90 11.08
CA GLU A 229 8.27 7.55 11.47
C GLU A 229 7.55 6.47 10.65
N ILE A 230 6.25 6.65 10.37
CA ILE A 230 5.48 5.72 9.55
C ILE A 230 6.00 5.73 8.10
N ILE A 231 6.32 6.90 7.56
CA ILE A 231 6.91 7.04 6.22
C ILE A 231 8.28 6.33 6.16
N ILE A 232 9.15 6.58 7.14
CA ILE A 232 10.47 5.92 7.25
C ILE A 232 10.30 4.40 7.40
N GLN A 233 9.28 3.94 8.11
CA GLN A 233 9.02 2.51 8.23
C GLN A 233 8.65 1.85 6.90
N ILE A 234 7.96 2.56 5.99
CA ILE A 234 7.69 2.08 4.63
C ILE A 234 9.00 1.89 3.87
N GLN A 235 9.93 2.85 3.97
CA GLN A 235 11.27 2.73 3.38
C GLN A 235 12.03 1.51 3.93
N LYS A 236 12.06 1.34 5.26
CA LYS A 236 12.67 0.16 5.89
C LYS A 236 12.04 -1.16 5.42
N PHE A 237 10.75 -1.18 5.12
CA PHE A 237 10.11 -2.35 4.54
C PHE A 237 10.57 -2.60 3.11
N PHE A 238 10.61 -1.57 2.27
CA PHE A 238 11.06 -1.64 0.89
C PHE A 238 12.52 -2.14 0.79
N GLU A 239 13.43 -1.56 1.57
CA GLU A 239 14.85 -1.94 1.63
C GLU A 239 15.08 -3.39 2.02
N ARG A 240 14.22 -3.95 2.86
CA ARG A 240 14.34 -5.33 3.35
C ARG A 240 13.86 -6.38 2.36
N ILE A 241 13.21 -5.98 1.26
CA ILE A 241 12.86 -6.93 0.21
C ILE A 241 14.13 -7.30 -0.55
N GLU A 242 14.37 -8.60 -0.67
CA GLU A 242 15.49 -9.12 -1.44
C GLU A 242 15.28 -8.77 -2.92
N PHE A 243 16.27 -8.10 -3.51
CA PHE A 243 16.25 -7.67 -4.89
C PHE A 243 17.49 -8.16 -5.60
N ILE A 244 17.31 -8.87 -6.72
CA ILE A 244 18.38 -9.47 -7.51
C ILE A 244 18.09 -9.17 -8.98
N ASN A 245 18.92 -8.35 -9.62
CA ASN A 245 18.81 -8.02 -11.04
C ASN A 245 19.48 -9.10 -11.90
N PHE A 246 18.75 -10.17 -12.20
CA PHE A 246 19.30 -11.31 -12.96
C PHE A 246 19.43 -11.03 -14.47
N ASN A 247 18.78 -9.98 -14.99
CA ASN A 247 18.88 -9.63 -16.42
C ASN A 247 20.26 -9.09 -16.80
N GLU A 248 21.01 -8.57 -15.84
CA GLU A 248 22.37 -8.02 -16.03
C GLU A 248 23.47 -9.03 -15.73
N ALA A 249 23.12 -10.25 -15.31
CA ALA A 249 24.11 -11.29 -15.04
C ALA A 249 24.78 -11.74 -16.36
N LYS A 250 25.99 -11.23 -16.60
CA LYS A 250 26.87 -11.67 -17.69
C LYS A 250 27.90 -12.62 -17.13
N VAL A 251 28.04 -13.78 -17.77
CA VAL A 251 29.09 -14.74 -17.44
C VAL A 251 29.97 -14.89 -18.67
N GLU A 252 31.26 -14.58 -18.54
CA GLU A 252 32.23 -14.73 -19.62
C GLU A 252 32.59 -16.21 -19.80
N LEU A 253 32.44 -16.73 -21.02
CA LEU A 253 32.53 -18.16 -21.35
C LEU A 253 33.96 -18.69 -21.60
N GLU A 254 34.97 -17.82 -21.59
CA GLU A 254 36.34 -18.19 -21.93
C GLU A 254 37.16 -18.55 -20.68
N ASN A 255 37.94 -19.64 -20.76
CA ASN A 255 38.86 -20.10 -19.71
C ASN A 255 38.24 -20.38 -18.33
N MET A 256 36.97 -20.82 -18.28
CA MET A 256 36.30 -21.17 -17.04
C MET A 256 36.88 -22.42 -16.37
N THR A 257 37.07 -22.35 -15.06
CA THR A 257 37.18 -23.52 -14.17
C THR A 257 35.84 -24.28 -14.08
N PHE A 258 35.88 -25.55 -13.66
CA PHE A 258 34.65 -26.33 -13.44
C PHE A 258 33.70 -25.70 -12.40
N SER A 259 34.25 -24.94 -11.44
CA SER A 259 33.47 -24.18 -10.46
C SER A 259 32.68 -23.05 -11.14
N GLU A 260 33.31 -22.33 -12.06
CA GLU A 260 32.67 -21.27 -12.86
C GLU A 260 31.63 -21.85 -13.82
N LEU A 261 31.89 -23.00 -14.43
CA LEU A 261 30.92 -23.70 -15.26
C LEU A 261 29.64 -24.11 -14.49
N LYS A 262 29.78 -24.61 -13.25
CA LYS A 262 28.62 -24.90 -12.39
C LYS A 262 27.80 -23.65 -12.07
N LYS A 263 28.50 -22.55 -11.78
CA LYS A 263 27.87 -21.26 -11.51
C LYS A 263 27.13 -20.71 -12.73
N PHE A 264 27.70 -20.88 -13.92
CA PHE A 264 27.07 -20.55 -15.20
C PHE A 264 25.75 -21.30 -15.39
N PHE A 265 25.77 -22.64 -15.30
CA PHE A 265 24.55 -23.45 -15.46
C PHE A 265 23.47 -23.08 -14.45
N MET A 266 23.84 -22.78 -13.20
CA MET A 266 22.89 -22.28 -12.22
C MET A 266 22.29 -20.94 -12.63
N THR A 267 23.13 -19.99 -13.09
CA THR A 267 22.69 -18.66 -13.58
C THR A 267 21.72 -18.77 -14.75
N GLU A 268 22.03 -19.58 -15.76
CA GLU A 268 21.14 -19.81 -16.90
C GLU A 268 19.85 -20.55 -16.49
N GLY A 269 19.95 -21.50 -15.55
CA GLY A 269 18.79 -22.10 -14.90
C GLY A 269 17.90 -21.05 -14.21
N PHE A 270 18.48 -20.11 -13.46
CA PHE A 270 17.73 -19.03 -12.82
C PHE A 270 17.05 -18.11 -13.84
N LYS A 271 17.71 -17.80 -14.96
CA LYS A 271 17.12 -16.99 -16.05
C LYS A 271 15.96 -17.71 -16.72
N THR A 272 16.08 -19.01 -16.95
CA THR A 272 15.07 -19.81 -17.66
C THR A 272 13.87 -20.12 -16.79
N PHE A 273 14.11 -20.59 -15.55
CA PHE A 273 13.02 -21.02 -14.66
C PHE A 273 12.46 -19.87 -13.82
N GLY A 274 13.22 -18.81 -13.61
CA GLY A 274 12.92 -17.73 -12.67
C GLY A 274 13.36 -18.10 -11.25
N ILE A 275 14.13 -17.21 -10.63
CA ILE A 275 14.66 -17.40 -9.26
C ILE A 275 13.57 -17.71 -8.24
N TYR A 276 12.41 -17.08 -8.35
CA TYR A 276 11.31 -17.28 -7.41
C TYR A 276 10.78 -18.73 -7.44
N LYS A 277 10.76 -19.40 -8.59
CA LYS A 277 10.36 -20.81 -8.68
C LYS A 277 11.36 -21.70 -7.97
N ILE A 278 12.65 -21.38 -8.07
CA ILE A 278 13.70 -22.13 -7.38
C ILE A 278 13.59 -21.92 -5.87
N ILE A 279 13.31 -20.69 -5.41
CA ILE A 279 13.02 -20.43 -3.98
C ILE A 279 11.80 -21.21 -3.50
N ASP A 280 10.73 -21.28 -4.30
CA ASP A 280 9.54 -22.07 -3.98
C ASP A 280 9.86 -23.57 -3.88
N LEU A 281 10.68 -24.10 -4.79
CA LEU A 281 11.18 -25.48 -4.72
C LEU A 281 12.03 -25.73 -3.46
N LEU A 282 12.93 -24.80 -3.09
CA LEU A 282 13.69 -24.90 -1.83
C LEU A 282 12.78 -24.95 -0.61
N ASN A 283 11.70 -24.15 -0.61
CA ASN A 283 10.75 -24.12 0.49
C ASN A 283 9.99 -25.45 0.63
N LYS A 284 9.83 -26.21 -0.47
CA LYS A 284 9.19 -27.54 -0.51
C LYS A 284 10.11 -28.69 -0.07
N ILE A 285 11.41 -28.48 0.11
CA ILE A 285 12.35 -29.50 0.62
C ILE A 285 11.97 -29.88 2.07
N LYS A 286 12.06 -31.17 2.43
CA LYS A 286 11.67 -31.72 3.75
C LYS A 286 12.37 -31.02 4.93
N THR A 287 11.68 -31.01 6.08
CA THR A 287 12.16 -30.51 7.38
C THR A 287 13.45 -31.21 7.85
N GLY A 288 14.37 -30.45 8.45
CA GLY A 288 15.70 -30.92 8.88
C GLY A 288 16.88 -30.34 8.09
N THR A 289 16.62 -29.71 6.94
CA THR A 289 17.62 -28.97 6.15
C THR A 289 17.73 -27.51 6.59
N ASN A 290 18.94 -26.97 6.60
CA ASN A 290 19.18 -25.54 6.86
C ASN A 290 18.79 -24.70 5.64
N LYS A 291 17.48 -24.54 5.42
CA LYS A 291 16.90 -23.79 4.28
C LYS A 291 17.45 -22.36 4.18
N THR A 292 17.73 -21.73 5.32
CA THR A 292 18.35 -20.40 5.36
C THR A 292 19.77 -20.41 4.80
N LYS A 293 20.59 -21.41 5.17
CA LYS A 293 21.94 -21.58 4.61
C LYS A 293 21.90 -21.73 3.09
N TYR A 294 21.10 -22.66 2.57
CA TYR A 294 21.02 -22.90 1.11
C TYR A 294 20.48 -21.69 0.34
N ARG A 295 19.48 -20.99 0.88
CA ARG A 295 19.00 -19.74 0.31
C ARG A 295 20.10 -18.68 0.26
N ASN A 296 20.86 -18.52 1.34
CA ASN A 296 21.95 -17.56 1.40
C ASN A 296 23.09 -17.93 0.42
N GLU A 297 23.39 -19.23 0.26
CA GLU A 297 24.34 -19.72 -0.75
C GLU A 297 23.87 -19.37 -2.17
N ILE A 298 22.58 -19.59 -2.48
CA ILE A 298 22.00 -19.24 -3.77
C ILE A 298 22.04 -17.73 -4.01
N PHE A 299 21.66 -16.91 -3.02
CA PHE A 299 21.72 -15.45 -3.14
C PHE A 299 23.16 -14.96 -3.29
N SER A 300 24.11 -15.52 -2.54
CA SER A 300 25.53 -15.19 -2.67
C SER A 300 26.07 -15.52 -4.05
N LEU A 301 25.72 -16.69 -4.58
CA LEU A 301 26.12 -17.12 -5.90
C LEU A 301 25.54 -16.22 -6.99
N LEU A 302 24.27 -15.85 -6.88
CA LEU A 302 23.63 -14.93 -7.82
C LEU A 302 24.26 -13.55 -7.80
N ARG A 303 24.49 -12.99 -6.60
CA ARG A 303 25.10 -11.67 -6.45
C ARG A 303 26.52 -11.62 -7.02
N SER A 304 27.27 -12.72 -6.99
CA SER A 304 28.62 -12.76 -7.56
C SER A 304 28.67 -12.64 -9.09
N HIS A 305 27.53 -12.72 -9.79
CA HIS A 305 27.44 -12.64 -11.26
C HIS A 305 26.81 -11.34 -11.76
N ILE A 306 26.34 -10.47 -10.85
CA ILE A 306 25.82 -9.15 -11.21
C ILE A 306 27.02 -8.21 -11.26
N SER A 307 27.37 -7.72 -12.46
CA SER A 307 28.52 -6.86 -12.65
C SER A 307 28.35 -5.48 -12.00
N THR A 308 29.47 -4.82 -11.74
CA THR A 308 29.69 -3.60 -10.93
C THR A 308 29.09 -2.29 -11.49
N ASN A 309 28.11 -2.33 -12.37
CA ASN A 309 27.35 -1.10 -12.68
C ASN A 309 26.39 -0.79 -11.55
N LEU A 310 26.22 0.51 -11.24
CA LEU A 310 25.26 1.06 -10.26
C LEU A 310 24.02 0.19 -10.25
N SER A 311 23.87 -0.62 -9.20
CA SER A 311 22.94 -1.74 -9.28
C SER A 311 21.56 -1.13 -9.41
N LEU A 312 20.70 -1.64 -10.30
CA LEU A 312 19.31 -1.15 -10.44
C LEU A 312 18.62 -0.98 -9.07
N ARG A 313 19.00 -1.79 -8.08
CA ARG A 313 18.61 -1.66 -6.68
C ARG A 313 18.96 -0.29 -6.08
N GLU A 314 20.18 0.21 -6.26
CA GLU A 314 20.63 1.52 -5.80
C GLU A 314 19.83 2.65 -6.46
N GLU A 315 19.55 2.59 -7.77
CA GLU A 315 18.69 3.58 -8.43
C GLU A 315 17.28 3.59 -7.83
N LEU A 316 16.70 2.41 -7.59
CA LEU A 316 15.39 2.27 -6.94
C LEU A 316 15.40 2.84 -5.52
N LEU A 317 16.42 2.51 -4.72
CA LEU A 317 16.55 3.00 -3.35
C LEU A 317 16.73 4.52 -3.33
N TYR A 318 17.53 5.06 -4.24
CA TYR A 318 17.73 6.50 -4.38
C TYR A 318 16.43 7.24 -4.76
N GLU A 319 15.70 6.79 -5.77
CA GLU A 319 14.43 7.43 -6.14
C GLU A 319 13.35 7.25 -5.05
N PHE A 320 13.40 6.16 -4.29
CA PHE A 320 12.55 5.95 -3.12
C PHE A 320 12.88 6.92 -1.99
N GLU A 321 14.15 7.03 -1.61
CA GLU A 321 14.64 7.94 -0.58
C GLU A 321 14.36 9.40 -0.95
N LYS A 322 14.61 9.79 -2.20
CA LYS A 322 14.26 11.12 -2.72
C LYS A 322 12.77 11.40 -2.59
N LYS A 323 11.90 10.42 -2.88
CA LYS A 323 10.45 10.56 -2.69
C LYS A 323 10.07 10.68 -1.21
N ILE A 324 10.69 9.91 -0.33
CA ILE A 324 10.52 10.00 1.13
C ILE A 324 10.90 11.40 1.64
N ASN A 325 12.08 11.89 1.26
CA ASN A 325 12.57 13.20 1.68
C ASN A 325 11.65 14.32 1.19
N ASN A 326 11.11 14.21 -0.02
CA ASN A 326 10.09 15.15 -0.50
C ASN A 326 8.80 15.12 0.33
N LEU A 327 8.38 13.96 0.85
CA LEU A 327 7.18 13.85 1.67
C LEU A 327 7.38 14.38 3.10
N ILE A 328 8.59 14.28 3.64
CA ILE A 328 8.93 14.69 5.01
C ILE A 328 9.32 16.19 5.06
N TYR A 329 10.21 16.63 4.16
CA TYR A 329 10.91 17.91 4.28
C TYR A 329 10.40 19.02 3.34
N ASN A 330 9.80 18.70 2.19
CA ASN A 330 9.28 19.73 1.26
C ASN A 330 7.90 20.29 1.70
N LYS A 331 7.82 20.71 2.98
CA LYS A 331 6.67 21.38 3.60
C LYS A 331 6.41 22.80 3.07
N LEU A 332 7.31 23.36 2.24
CA LEU A 332 7.31 24.80 1.91
C LEU A 332 6.63 25.20 0.58
N ASN A 333 6.41 24.30 -0.37
CA ASN A 333 5.92 24.69 -1.71
C ASN A 333 4.43 24.41 -2.00
N THR A 334 3.67 23.89 -1.04
CA THR A 334 2.23 23.62 -1.24
C THR A 334 1.30 24.65 -0.60
N TYR A 335 1.81 25.55 0.26
CA TYR A 335 1.03 26.65 0.82
C TYR A 335 0.98 27.91 -0.08
N SER A 336 1.84 28.03 -1.10
CA SER A 336 1.83 29.23 -1.98
C SER A 336 0.89 29.13 -3.19
N ASN A 337 0.50 27.93 -3.62
CA ASN A 337 -0.36 27.75 -4.81
C ASN A 337 -1.87 27.73 -4.50
N SER A 338 -2.29 27.51 -3.25
CA SER A 338 -3.71 27.64 -2.87
C SER A 338 -4.14 29.09 -2.60
N ASN A 339 -3.19 30.01 -2.35
CA ASN A 339 -3.48 31.44 -2.14
C ASN A 339 -3.32 32.31 -3.39
N LYS A 340 -2.79 31.78 -4.50
CA LYS A 340 -2.72 32.51 -5.78
C LYS A 340 -4.02 32.50 -6.58
N LEU A 341 -4.97 31.62 -6.27
CA LEU A 341 -6.27 31.55 -6.95
C LEU A 341 -7.38 32.38 -6.29
N LEU A 342 -7.04 33.23 -5.30
CA LEU A 342 -7.99 34.10 -4.59
C LEU A 342 -7.62 35.59 -4.62
N ILE A 343 -6.63 35.99 -5.44
CA ILE A 343 -6.19 37.40 -5.57
C ILE A 343 -6.29 37.90 -7.03
N GLU A 344 -6.66 37.04 -7.98
CA GLU A 344 -7.03 37.46 -9.35
C GLU A 344 -8.55 37.40 -9.50
N ASP A 345 -9.25 38.26 -8.77
CA ASP A 345 -10.63 38.74 -9.03
C ASP A 345 -11.03 39.70 -7.91
N SER A 346 -10.40 40.89 -7.90
CA SER A 346 -10.83 42.07 -7.14
C SER A 346 -10.44 43.34 -7.88
#